data_AF-A0AAV7B1J4-F1
#
_entry.id   AF-A0AAV7B1J4-F1
#
_cell.length_a   1.000
_cell.length_b   1.000
_cell.length_c   1.000
_cell.angle_alpha   90.00
_cell.angle_beta   90.00
_cell.angle_gamma   90.00
#
_symmetry.space_group_name_H-M   'P 1'
#
loop_
_entity.id
_entity.type
_entity.pdbx_description
1 polymer ?
#
loop_
_entity_poly.entity_id
_entity_poly.type
_entity_poly.pdbx_seq_one_letter_code
_entity_poly.pdbx_strand_id
1 'polypeptide(L)'
;MPVLGQHDVISDPLGLNAAPVPAGEGGVPTTPKETKPPKRRLSEESAATDVTKKLKMEPTPTPTPAVPSSPAVPGVSVEEKQFANLIKTTDVYWDLDIQSNVVVKPPPTSHLLPPPSQSLPPHPEVELLRSQLVLKLRQHYRELCQQREGIDPPRESFNRWLLERKVIDRGPDPLLPSECDPAVSPSMFREIMNDVPIRLSRIKHREEAKRLLFKYAEAAKRLIESRRASPDIRKVVKWNVEDTFSWLRRDHLATKEDYMDRLEHLRRQCGPHMAAVARDSVEGICSKIYHFSQDYVKRIREKHLALLRDANIPESAPVAPSPDKRVFCHPVRLTTPALPGQGGVDVQQDGSLVCVRYKGESVRINQSYFSKLFQLYRLSSTDDPGSEKFLPRVWCLLRRYQVMFGTAQYEGSGLQGALPVQVFQALHRIFGVTSECFASPLNCYFKQYCSAFPDTDGYFGSRGPCLSFFPVSGSFEANPPFSEELMDAMVTHFENLLESSDQPLSFIVFIPEWRDPPTPALTRMEESRFKRHQLILPAYQHEYRSGSQHVCKRDELYYKAVHNTAVLFLQNEAGFQKWTPTPERVQELSAAYKHSGRFSNSSSSSGGSEKEPTREEGTSKDSVNN
;
A
#
# COMPACT_ATOMS: atom_id res chain seq x y z
N MET A 1 -1.34 -19.48 25.77
CA MET A 1 -0.78 -18.74 24.63
C MET A 1 0.49 -18.05 25.12
N PRO A 2 1.69 -18.45 24.68
CA PRO A 2 2.88 -17.67 25.00
C PRO A 2 2.81 -16.37 24.19
N VAL A 3 2.86 -15.23 24.88
CA VAL A 3 2.98 -13.91 24.26
C VAL A 3 4.22 -13.30 24.86
N LEU A 4 5.34 -13.53 24.18
CA LEU A 4 6.64 -12.94 24.49
C LEU A 4 6.58 -11.44 24.23
N GLY A 5 7.07 -10.66 25.18
CA GLY A 5 7.33 -9.25 24.97
C GLY A 5 8.51 -9.08 24.04
N GLN A 6 8.27 -8.87 22.74
CA GLN A 6 9.21 -8.17 21.87
C GLN A 6 8.53 -7.67 20.59
N HIS A 7 8.41 -6.34 20.51
CA HIS A 7 8.21 -5.53 19.30
C HIS A 7 6.92 -5.73 18.49
N ASP A 8 6.56 -4.66 17.78
CA ASP A 8 5.45 -4.53 16.85
C ASP A 8 5.73 -5.40 15.58
N VAL A 9 6.06 -6.70 15.74
CA VAL A 9 6.66 -7.59 14.71
C VAL A 9 5.78 -7.69 13.47
N ILE A 10 4.46 -7.59 13.62
CA ILE A 10 3.51 -7.65 12.50
C ILE A 10 3.32 -6.27 11.83
N SER A 11 3.54 -5.16 12.54
CA SER A 11 3.15 -3.83 12.04
C SER A 11 4.28 -3.02 11.40
N ASP A 12 5.55 -3.40 11.58
CA ASP A 12 6.70 -2.73 10.92
C ASP A 12 7.81 -3.68 10.41
N PRO A 13 7.49 -4.65 9.52
CA PRO A 13 8.47 -5.58 8.91
C PRO A 13 9.58 -4.92 8.09
N LEU A 14 9.42 -3.65 7.74
CA LEU A 14 10.39 -2.90 6.97
C LEU A 14 11.27 -2.02 7.87
N GLY A 15 10.95 -1.94 9.18
CA GLY A 15 11.65 -1.10 10.15
C GLY A 15 11.54 0.39 9.87
N LEU A 16 10.61 0.80 9.00
CA LEU A 16 10.45 2.17 8.54
C LEU A 16 9.84 3.05 9.64
N ASN A 17 9.13 2.44 10.59
CA ASN A 17 8.44 3.12 11.69
C ASN A 17 9.21 3.08 13.02
N ALA A 18 10.37 2.40 13.06
CA ALA A 18 11.25 2.28 14.22
C ALA A 18 12.28 3.43 14.36
N ALA A 19 12.37 4.33 13.37
CA ALA A 19 13.22 5.51 13.47
C ALA A 19 12.67 6.51 14.50
N PRO A 20 13.51 7.10 15.38
CA PRO A 20 13.05 8.09 16.33
C PRO A 20 12.51 9.31 15.58
N VAL A 21 11.32 9.78 15.98
CA VAL A 21 10.84 11.12 15.64
C VAL A 21 11.94 12.09 16.07
N PRO A 22 12.49 12.94 15.17
CA PRO A 22 13.43 13.96 15.58
C PRO A 22 12.74 14.83 16.64
N ALA A 23 13.42 15.07 17.76
CA ALA A 23 12.88 15.83 18.88
C ALA A 23 12.43 17.20 18.38
N GLY A 24 11.11 17.39 18.26
CA GLY A 24 10.51 18.70 18.08
C GLY A 24 10.67 19.45 19.40
N GLU A 25 11.31 20.60 19.35
CA GLU A 25 11.35 21.56 20.45
C GLU A 25 9.91 21.80 20.95
N GLY A 26 9.73 21.65 22.26
CA GLY A 26 8.43 21.81 22.91
C GLY A 26 7.91 23.24 22.76
N GLY A 27 6.82 23.39 22.03
CA GLY A 27 5.98 24.58 22.01
C GLY A 27 4.52 24.18 22.21
N VAL A 28 3.95 24.55 23.35
CA VAL A 28 2.54 24.34 23.71
C VAL A 28 1.62 24.94 22.62
N PRO A 29 0.57 24.24 22.14
CA PRO A 29 -0.38 24.85 21.22
C PRO A 29 -1.33 25.76 22.02
N THR A 30 -1.09 27.07 21.97
CA THR A 30 -2.08 28.06 22.38
C THR A 30 -3.14 28.21 21.28
N THR A 31 -4.40 28.01 21.66
CA THR A 31 -5.61 28.28 20.86
C THR A 31 -5.59 29.66 20.18
N PRO A 32 -5.98 29.80 18.90
CA PRO A 32 -6.23 31.12 18.33
C PRO A 32 -7.57 31.65 18.82
N LYS A 33 -7.52 32.76 19.59
CA LYS A 33 -8.69 33.58 19.89
C LYS A 33 -9.15 34.31 18.62
N GLU A 34 -10.47 34.39 18.48
CA GLU A 34 -11.20 35.22 17.52
C GLU A 34 -10.67 36.67 17.45
N THR A 35 -10.48 37.17 16.24
CA THR A 35 -10.52 38.62 15.97
C THR A 35 -11.59 38.91 14.92
N LYS A 36 -12.65 39.59 15.39
CA LYS A 36 -13.76 40.15 14.61
C LYS A 36 -13.32 41.26 13.65
N PRO A 37 -14.12 41.56 12.61
CA PRO A 37 -13.75 42.41 11.48
C PRO A 37 -13.99 43.91 11.77
N PRO A 38 -13.33 44.83 11.04
CA PRO A 38 -13.73 46.23 11.06
C PRO A 38 -14.97 46.45 10.18
N LYS A 39 -16.00 47.03 10.80
CA LYS A 39 -17.25 47.49 10.17
C LYS A 39 -17.07 48.81 9.40
N ARG A 40 -18.06 49.04 8.53
CA ARG A 40 -18.64 50.32 8.01
C ARG A 40 -18.17 50.68 6.60
N ARG A 41 -19.03 51.07 5.66
CA ARG A 41 -20.46 51.48 5.71
C ARG A 41 -21.05 51.31 4.31
N LEU A 42 -22.30 50.86 4.24
CA LEU A 42 -23.19 51.02 3.10
C LEU A 42 -23.59 52.49 2.96
N SER A 43 -23.70 52.97 1.71
CA SER A 43 -24.68 53.96 1.30
C SER A 43 -24.98 53.81 -0.20
N GLU A 44 -26.28 53.75 -0.47
CA GLU A 44 -27.05 53.93 -1.71
C GLU A 44 -26.54 55.14 -2.54
N GLU A 45 -26.87 55.43 -3.81
CA GLU A 45 -28.00 55.09 -4.67
C GLU A 45 -27.67 55.56 -6.13
N SER A 46 -28.30 54.90 -7.10
CA SER A 46 -28.91 55.40 -8.36
C SER A 46 -28.21 56.29 -9.41
N ALA A 47 -28.51 55.91 -10.68
CA ALA A 47 -28.82 56.72 -11.87
C ALA A 47 -27.71 57.14 -12.88
N ALA A 48 -27.68 56.37 -13.98
CA ALA A 48 -28.01 56.75 -15.36
C ALA A 48 -27.26 57.86 -16.15
N THR A 49 -27.02 57.53 -17.44
CA THR A 49 -27.02 58.38 -18.68
C THR A 49 -25.87 59.39 -18.87
N ASP A 50 -25.30 59.69 -20.06
CA ASP A 50 -25.46 59.29 -21.47
C ASP A 50 -24.39 60.08 -22.31
N VAL A 51 -24.31 59.80 -23.62
CA VAL A 51 -23.81 60.60 -24.78
C VAL A 51 -22.28 60.85 -24.94
N THR A 52 -21.61 60.54 -26.06
CA THR A 52 -21.83 61.00 -27.46
C THR A 52 -20.94 60.21 -28.47
N LYS A 53 -21.52 59.60 -29.53
CA LYS A 53 -21.61 60.02 -30.98
C LYS A 53 -20.29 59.99 -31.79
N LYS A 54 -20.18 59.63 -33.08
CA LYS A 54 -21.01 59.05 -34.19
C LYS A 54 -20.07 58.97 -35.43
N LEU A 55 -20.24 58.02 -36.37
CA LEU A 55 -20.61 58.16 -37.82
C LEU A 55 -20.19 56.83 -38.51
N LYS A 56 -21.01 55.96 -39.13
CA LYS A 56 -22.08 55.96 -40.17
C LYS A 56 -21.57 55.85 -41.61
N MET A 57 -21.81 54.71 -42.29
CA MET A 57 -22.52 54.59 -43.60
C MET A 57 -22.83 53.12 -43.99
N GLU A 58 -24.00 52.93 -44.59
CA GLU A 58 -24.69 51.72 -45.14
C GLU A 58 -25.09 52.06 -46.62
N PRO A 59 -25.74 51.22 -47.49
CA PRO A 59 -26.40 49.90 -47.29
C PRO A 59 -26.25 48.79 -48.40
N THR A 60 -26.44 47.53 -47.95
CA THR A 60 -27.23 46.34 -48.41
C THR A 60 -27.64 46.04 -49.89
N PRO A 61 -27.88 44.74 -50.30
CA PRO A 61 -29.04 43.95 -49.84
C PRO A 61 -28.83 42.44 -49.51
N THR A 62 -29.64 41.98 -48.56
CA THR A 62 -30.01 40.60 -48.14
C THR A 62 -31.15 40.02 -49.02
N PRO A 63 -31.42 38.68 -49.13
CA PRO A 63 -32.00 37.89 -48.02
C PRO A 63 -31.58 36.39 -47.85
N THR A 64 -31.76 35.99 -46.60
CA THR A 64 -31.71 34.69 -45.85
C THR A 64 -32.80 33.67 -46.26
N PRO A 65 -33.07 32.50 -45.59
CA PRO A 65 -32.56 31.97 -44.29
C PRO A 65 -32.33 30.43 -44.14
N ALA A 66 -31.58 30.02 -43.08
CA ALA A 66 -32.02 29.07 -42.03
C ALA A 66 -30.90 28.69 -41.02
N VAL A 67 -30.80 29.47 -39.92
CA VAL A 67 -30.94 29.13 -38.47
C VAL A 67 -30.20 27.90 -37.84
N PRO A 68 -29.74 28.01 -36.56
CA PRO A 68 -28.41 27.58 -36.11
C PRO A 68 -28.38 26.56 -34.94
N SER A 69 -27.19 26.12 -34.53
CA SER A 69 -26.91 25.68 -33.14
C SER A 69 -25.40 25.58 -32.79
N SER A 70 -24.93 26.59 -32.04
CA SER A 70 -24.30 26.53 -30.69
C SER A 70 -22.99 25.72 -30.45
N PRO A 71 -22.21 26.00 -29.38
CA PRO A 71 -20.82 26.44 -29.48
C PRO A 71 -19.82 25.32 -29.17
N ALA A 72 -18.61 25.44 -29.73
CA ALA A 72 -17.47 24.62 -29.33
C ALA A 72 -17.18 24.82 -27.84
N VAL A 73 -17.23 23.71 -27.08
CA VAL A 73 -16.75 23.66 -25.70
C VAL A 73 -15.21 23.65 -25.73
N PRO A 74 -14.51 24.54 -25.01
CA PRO A 74 -13.06 24.52 -24.96
C PRO A 74 -12.60 23.37 -24.05
N GLY A 75 -12.33 22.22 -24.64
CA GLY A 75 -11.45 21.22 -24.03
C GLY A 75 -10.03 21.76 -24.12
N VAL A 76 -9.42 22.09 -22.98
CA VAL A 76 -7.98 22.37 -22.94
C VAL A 76 -7.26 21.03 -23.10
N SER A 77 -7.00 20.64 -24.34
CA SER A 77 -5.99 19.61 -24.63
C SER A 77 -4.64 20.17 -24.21
N VAL A 78 -3.87 19.42 -23.42
CA VAL A 78 -2.44 19.69 -23.31
C VAL A 78 -1.88 19.71 -24.74
N GLU A 79 -1.30 20.83 -25.18
CA GLU A 79 -0.67 20.89 -26.51
C GLU A 79 0.30 19.72 -26.64
N GLU A 80 0.28 18.96 -27.74
CA GLU A 80 1.13 17.77 -27.93
C GLU A 80 2.61 18.03 -27.58
N LYS A 81 3.10 19.25 -27.83
CA LYS A 81 4.45 19.70 -27.45
C LYS A 81 4.68 19.76 -25.93
N GLN A 82 3.71 20.23 -25.16
CA GLN A 82 3.78 20.25 -23.70
C GLN A 82 3.71 18.83 -23.13
N PHE A 83 2.87 17.98 -23.71
CA PHE A 83 2.76 16.57 -23.32
C PHE A 83 4.03 15.76 -23.67
N ALA A 84 4.65 16.03 -24.82
CA ALA A 84 5.94 15.45 -25.19
C ALA A 84 7.08 15.88 -24.24
N ASN A 85 7.07 17.14 -23.78
CA ASN A 85 8.05 17.62 -22.79
C ASN A 85 7.92 16.94 -21.42
N LEU A 86 6.73 16.45 -21.08
CA LEU A 86 6.44 15.63 -19.90
C LEU A 86 6.85 14.15 -20.07
N ILE A 87 7.48 13.75 -21.17
CA ILE A 87 7.93 12.37 -21.37
C ILE A 87 9.44 12.41 -21.67
N LYS A 88 10.26 12.12 -20.66
CA LYS A 88 11.73 12.14 -20.75
C LYS A 88 12.34 10.89 -20.16
N THR A 89 13.40 10.37 -20.79
CA THR A 89 14.23 9.30 -20.24
C THR A 89 15.01 9.80 -19.03
N THR A 90 14.87 9.08 -17.92
CA THR A 90 15.40 9.39 -16.58
C THR A 90 15.79 8.06 -15.92
N ASP A 91 16.33 8.08 -14.69
CA ASP A 91 16.70 6.86 -13.95
C ASP A 91 15.63 5.75 -14.08
N VAL A 92 16.05 4.60 -14.62
CA VAL A 92 15.16 3.49 -14.99
C VAL A 92 15.20 2.41 -13.91
N TYR A 93 14.02 2.07 -13.40
CA TYR A 93 13.85 1.16 -12.26
C TYR A 93 13.02 -0.10 -12.62
N TRP A 94 12.82 -0.33 -13.91
CA TRP A 94 11.95 -1.35 -14.51
C TRP A 94 12.54 -1.82 -15.85
N ASP A 95 12.07 -2.96 -16.35
CA ASP A 95 12.35 -3.45 -17.69
C ASP A 95 11.03 -3.89 -18.35
N LEU A 96 10.50 -3.03 -19.23
CA LEU A 96 9.23 -3.27 -19.91
C LEU A 96 9.41 -4.03 -21.24
N ASP A 97 10.65 -4.31 -21.65
CA ASP A 97 10.93 -5.01 -22.91
C ASP A 97 10.81 -6.53 -22.75
N ILE A 98 11.04 -7.02 -21.52
CA ILE A 98 10.88 -8.44 -21.16
C ILE A 98 9.46 -8.91 -21.47
N GLN A 99 9.36 -9.89 -22.37
CA GLN A 99 8.11 -10.51 -22.77
C GLN A 99 7.66 -11.55 -21.74
N SER A 100 6.34 -11.72 -21.63
CA SER A 100 5.76 -12.71 -20.72
C SER A 100 5.99 -14.13 -21.22
N ASN A 101 6.41 -15.02 -20.32
CA ASN A 101 6.37 -16.47 -20.53
C ASN A 101 5.12 -17.12 -19.91
N VAL A 102 4.19 -16.31 -19.42
CA VAL A 102 3.03 -16.77 -18.67
C VAL A 102 1.91 -17.15 -19.62
N VAL A 103 1.48 -18.40 -19.53
CA VAL A 103 0.32 -18.92 -20.24
C VAL A 103 -0.82 -19.10 -19.26
N VAL A 104 -2.01 -18.65 -19.64
CA VAL A 104 -3.23 -18.76 -18.85
C VAL A 104 -4.24 -19.66 -19.56
N LYS A 105 -5.14 -20.25 -18.76
CA LYS A 105 -6.40 -20.79 -19.25
C LYS A 105 -7.53 -19.82 -18.91
N PRO A 106 -8.67 -19.88 -19.63
CA PRO A 106 -9.89 -19.23 -19.16
C PRO A 106 -10.18 -19.64 -17.70
N PRO A 107 -10.64 -18.70 -16.84
CA PRO A 107 -10.93 -19.02 -15.45
C PRO A 107 -12.01 -20.11 -15.36
N PRO A 108 -11.90 -21.08 -14.43
CA PRO A 108 -12.88 -22.14 -14.28
C PRO A 108 -14.26 -21.56 -13.92
N THR A 109 -15.33 -22.11 -14.50
CA THR A 109 -16.73 -21.68 -14.28
C THR A 109 -17.18 -21.78 -12.82
N SER A 110 -16.47 -22.55 -12.00
CA SER A 110 -16.73 -22.74 -10.57
C SER A 110 -16.13 -21.68 -9.65
N HIS A 111 -15.32 -20.74 -10.15
CA HIS A 111 -14.73 -19.69 -9.30
C HIS A 111 -15.77 -18.58 -9.05
N LEU A 112 -16.51 -18.75 -7.95
CA LEU A 112 -17.58 -17.90 -7.42
C LEU A 112 -17.11 -16.48 -7.06
N LEU A 113 -16.93 -15.59 -8.03
CA LEU A 113 -16.84 -14.13 -7.89
C LEU A 113 -17.17 -13.49 -9.25
N PRO A 114 -17.73 -12.27 -9.35
CA PRO A 114 -17.76 -11.59 -10.63
C PRO A 114 -16.31 -11.45 -11.14
N PRO A 115 -15.98 -11.95 -12.34
CA PRO A 115 -14.62 -11.90 -12.85
C PRO A 115 -14.12 -10.44 -12.86
N PRO A 116 -12.81 -10.19 -12.67
CA PRO A 116 -12.25 -8.83 -12.67
C PRO A 116 -12.70 -7.94 -13.84
N SER A 117 -13.00 -8.57 -14.99
CA SER A 117 -13.55 -7.93 -16.20
C SER A 117 -14.94 -7.29 -16.04
N GLN A 118 -15.73 -7.68 -15.02
CA GLN A 118 -17.04 -7.10 -14.72
C GLN A 118 -16.96 -5.86 -13.82
N SER A 119 -15.75 -5.44 -13.42
CA SER A 119 -15.55 -4.16 -12.74
C SER A 119 -15.98 -3.01 -13.67
N LEU A 120 -16.54 -1.95 -13.08
CA LEU A 120 -16.89 -0.76 -13.86
C LEU A 120 -15.63 0.08 -14.16
N PRO A 121 -15.48 0.64 -15.37
CA PRO A 121 -14.36 1.50 -15.72
C PRO A 121 -14.19 2.69 -14.78
N PRO A 122 -12.96 3.08 -14.42
CA PRO A 122 -12.72 4.16 -13.48
C PRO A 122 -13.12 5.51 -14.10
N HIS A 123 -13.64 6.39 -13.26
CA HIS A 123 -13.98 7.76 -13.63
C HIS A 123 -13.60 8.72 -12.49
N PRO A 124 -12.99 9.89 -12.77
CA PRO A 124 -12.52 10.82 -11.73
C PRO A 124 -13.59 11.23 -10.72
N GLU A 125 -14.84 11.47 -11.13
CA GLU A 125 -15.95 11.77 -10.20
C GLU A 125 -16.22 10.64 -9.20
N VAL A 126 -16.17 9.39 -9.66
CA VAL A 126 -16.44 8.22 -8.81
C VAL A 126 -15.26 8.01 -7.86
N GLU A 127 -14.04 8.18 -8.36
CA GLU A 127 -12.83 8.06 -7.55
C GLU A 127 -12.71 9.18 -6.51
N LEU A 128 -13.16 10.40 -6.85
CA LEU A 128 -13.27 11.50 -5.90
C LEU A 128 -14.24 11.16 -4.77
N LEU A 129 -15.45 10.69 -5.09
CA LEU A 129 -16.43 10.24 -4.09
C LEU A 129 -15.87 9.10 -3.23
N ARG A 130 -15.27 8.08 -3.85
CA ARG A 130 -14.63 6.96 -3.16
C ARG A 130 -13.57 7.46 -2.18
N SER A 131 -12.71 8.39 -2.61
CA SER A 131 -11.67 8.97 -1.76
C SER A 131 -12.24 9.64 -0.50
N GLN A 132 -13.29 10.45 -0.67
CA GLN A 132 -13.94 11.15 0.44
C GLN A 132 -14.57 10.17 1.43
N LEU A 133 -15.20 9.11 0.93
CA LEU A 133 -15.85 8.09 1.76
C LEU A 133 -14.84 7.22 2.51
N VAL A 134 -13.72 6.85 1.89
CA VAL A 134 -12.65 6.10 2.59
C VAL A 134 -12.01 6.95 3.68
N LEU A 135 -11.72 8.23 3.42
CA LEU A 135 -11.20 9.14 4.45
C LEU A 135 -12.18 9.29 5.62
N LYS A 136 -13.48 9.38 5.32
CA LYS A 136 -14.54 9.38 6.34
C LYS A 136 -14.59 8.06 7.12
N LEU A 137 -14.40 6.91 6.45
CA LEU A 137 -14.37 5.60 7.10
C LEU A 137 -13.17 5.45 8.05
N ARG A 138 -11.98 5.92 7.64
CA ARG A 138 -10.79 6.00 8.53
C ARG A 138 -11.06 6.87 9.75
N GLN A 139 -11.74 8.01 9.57
CA GLN A 139 -12.12 8.88 10.68
C GLN A 139 -13.09 8.19 11.64
N HIS A 140 -14.12 7.51 11.14
CA HIS A 140 -15.02 6.71 11.97
C HIS A 140 -14.31 5.58 12.72
N TYR A 141 -13.30 4.95 12.10
CA TYR A 141 -12.49 3.94 12.77
C TYR A 141 -11.72 4.49 13.96
N ARG A 142 -11.10 5.67 13.78
CA ARG A 142 -10.45 6.41 14.87
C ARG A 142 -11.42 6.78 15.99
N GLU A 143 -12.57 7.33 15.65
CA GLU A 143 -13.61 7.71 16.62
C GLU A 143 -14.10 6.51 17.43
N LEU A 144 -14.35 5.36 16.78
CA LEU A 144 -14.81 4.15 17.45
C LEU A 144 -13.76 3.57 18.40
N CYS A 145 -12.47 3.51 18.00
CA CYS A 145 -11.40 3.06 18.88
C CYS A 145 -11.28 3.95 20.12
N GLN A 146 -11.30 5.27 19.92
CA GLN A 146 -11.16 6.23 21.01
C GLN A 146 -12.38 6.23 21.95
N GLN A 147 -13.59 6.18 21.41
CA GLN A 147 -14.82 6.24 22.21
C GLN A 147 -15.10 4.95 22.97
N ARG A 148 -14.78 3.78 22.38
CA ARG A 148 -15.11 2.48 22.98
C ARG A 148 -13.98 1.93 23.83
N GLU A 149 -12.74 1.97 23.34
CA GLU A 149 -11.58 1.39 24.02
C GLU A 149 -10.62 2.44 24.61
N GLY A 150 -10.75 3.71 24.24
CA GLY A 150 -9.87 4.77 24.74
C GLY A 150 -8.45 4.69 24.17
N ILE A 151 -8.28 4.09 22.99
CA ILE A 151 -7.01 3.95 22.29
C ILE A 151 -7.09 4.57 20.89
N ASP A 152 -5.94 4.99 20.37
CA ASP A 152 -5.79 5.26 18.94
C ASP A 152 -5.86 3.94 18.14
N PRO A 153 -6.32 3.98 16.88
CA PRO A 153 -6.19 2.85 15.98
C PRO A 153 -4.75 2.31 15.93
N PRO A 154 -4.55 0.98 16.03
CA PRO A 154 -3.24 0.40 15.79
C PRO A 154 -2.71 0.79 14.40
N ARG A 155 -1.41 1.06 14.30
CA ARG A 155 -0.79 1.58 13.07
C ARG A 155 -1.01 0.60 11.92
N GLU A 156 -1.38 1.11 10.75
CA GLU A 156 -1.63 0.32 9.53
C GLU A 156 -2.77 -0.70 9.62
N SER A 157 -3.46 -0.82 10.76
CA SER A 157 -4.49 -1.86 10.95
C SER A 157 -5.69 -1.68 10.01
N PHE A 158 -6.02 -0.45 9.63
CA PHE A 158 -7.06 -0.18 8.63
C PHE A 158 -6.64 -0.66 7.24
N ASN A 159 -5.37 -0.51 6.89
CA ASN A 159 -4.84 -0.94 5.59
C ASN A 159 -4.75 -2.46 5.51
N ARG A 160 -4.29 -3.12 6.59
CA ARG A 160 -4.33 -4.59 6.70
C ARG A 160 -5.74 -5.14 6.71
N TRP A 161 -6.69 -4.43 7.33
CA TRP A 161 -8.11 -4.77 7.24
C TRP A 161 -8.62 -4.75 5.80
N LEU A 162 -8.28 -3.74 4.99
CA LEU A 162 -8.67 -3.73 3.57
C LEU A 162 -8.11 -4.94 2.82
N LEU A 163 -6.84 -5.28 3.03
CA LEU A 163 -6.20 -6.45 2.41
C LEU A 163 -6.88 -7.76 2.82
N GLU A 164 -7.07 -7.96 4.12
CA GLU A 164 -7.65 -9.17 4.68
C GLU A 164 -9.10 -9.35 4.22
N ARG A 165 -9.92 -8.30 4.27
CA ARG A 165 -11.30 -8.37 3.81
C ARG A 165 -11.38 -8.72 2.33
N LYS A 166 -10.50 -8.18 1.48
CA LYS A 166 -10.48 -8.47 0.03
C LYS A 166 -10.09 -9.90 -0.33
N VAL A 167 -9.58 -10.70 0.61
CA VAL A 167 -9.38 -12.14 0.41
C VAL A 167 -10.72 -12.87 0.28
N ILE A 168 -11.73 -12.46 1.06
CA ILE A 168 -13.03 -13.16 1.18
C ILE A 168 -14.21 -12.36 0.60
N ASP A 169 -14.02 -11.07 0.34
CA ASP A 169 -15.05 -10.17 -0.12
C ASP A 169 -15.60 -10.57 -1.50
N ARG A 170 -16.93 -10.67 -1.59
CA ARG A 170 -17.65 -10.90 -2.84
C ARG A 170 -18.30 -9.63 -3.41
N GLY A 171 -18.06 -8.50 -2.76
CA GLY A 171 -18.62 -7.20 -3.10
C GLY A 171 -18.11 -6.63 -4.43
N PRO A 172 -18.84 -5.66 -5.01
CA PRO A 172 -18.54 -5.13 -6.34
C PRO A 172 -17.55 -3.94 -6.35
N ASP A 173 -17.19 -3.36 -5.20
CA ASP A 173 -16.24 -2.24 -5.16
C ASP A 173 -14.80 -2.77 -5.19
N PRO A 174 -13.89 -2.16 -5.97
CA PRO A 174 -12.50 -2.64 -6.06
C PRO A 174 -11.67 -2.39 -4.78
N LEU A 175 -12.08 -1.47 -3.90
CA LEU A 175 -11.31 -1.07 -2.73
C LEU A 175 -12.00 -1.43 -1.41
N LEU A 176 -13.25 -1.01 -1.24
CA LEU A 176 -13.99 -1.18 0.01
C LEU A 176 -14.69 -2.55 0.06
N PRO A 177 -14.68 -3.24 1.21
CA PRO A 177 -15.40 -4.51 1.37
C PRO A 177 -16.90 -4.30 1.58
N SER A 178 -17.72 -5.23 1.09
CA SER A 178 -19.18 -5.16 1.30
C SER A 178 -19.92 -6.49 1.41
N GLU A 179 -19.31 -7.60 1.02
CA GLU A 179 -19.92 -8.95 1.10
C GLU A 179 -18.90 -9.95 1.63
N CYS A 180 -18.57 -9.83 2.92
CA CYS A 180 -17.65 -10.68 3.67
C CYS A 180 -18.41 -11.53 4.69
N ASP A 181 -18.04 -12.81 4.80
CA ASP A 181 -18.45 -13.71 5.88
C ASP A 181 -17.19 -14.38 6.47
N PRO A 182 -16.86 -14.17 7.76
CA PRO A 182 -17.60 -13.40 8.77
C PRO A 182 -17.49 -11.88 8.60
N ALA A 183 -18.49 -11.14 9.07
CA ALA A 183 -18.48 -9.67 9.08
C ALA A 183 -17.36 -9.08 9.98
N VAL A 184 -17.07 -9.72 11.11
CA VAL A 184 -15.97 -9.35 12.01
C VAL A 184 -14.65 -9.77 11.39
N SER A 185 -13.72 -8.81 11.26
CA SER A 185 -12.38 -9.09 10.74
C SER A 185 -11.47 -9.66 11.83
N PRO A 186 -10.86 -10.85 11.62
CA PRO A 186 -9.89 -11.40 12.54
C PRO A 186 -8.61 -10.56 12.61
N SER A 187 -8.20 -9.92 11.50
CA SER A 187 -7.05 -9.01 11.46
C SER A 187 -7.30 -7.76 12.32
N MET A 188 -8.38 -7.01 12.03
CA MET A 188 -8.71 -5.79 12.79
C MET A 188 -8.95 -6.10 14.28
N PHE A 189 -9.66 -7.19 14.57
CA PHE A 189 -9.91 -7.63 15.95
C PHE A 189 -8.60 -7.92 16.69
N ARG A 190 -7.71 -8.74 16.11
CA ARG A 190 -6.43 -9.11 16.70
C ARG A 190 -5.57 -7.89 17.03
N GLU A 191 -5.51 -6.93 16.13
CA GLU A 191 -4.70 -5.72 16.31
C GLU A 191 -5.26 -4.78 17.37
N ILE A 192 -6.58 -4.52 17.38
CA ILE A 192 -7.20 -3.69 18.42
C ILE A 192 -7.00 -4.35 19.80
N MET A 193 -7.23 -5.66 19.89
CA MET A 193 -7.08 -6.40 21.15
C MET A 193 -5.65 -6.38 21.70
N ASN A 194 -4.64 -6.32 20.83
CA ASN A 194 -3.23 -6.21 21.25
C ASN A 194 -2.92 -4.88 21.96
N ASP A 195 -3.63 -3.81 21.62
CA ASP A 195 -3.47 -2.47 22.20
C ASP A 195 -4.44 -2.21 23.37
N VAL A 196 -5.29 -3.16 23.74
CA VAL A 196 -6.16 -3.09 24.93
C VAL A 196 -5.41 -3.67 26.16
N PRO A 197 -5.40 -2.98 27.32
CA PRO A 197 -6.09 -1.73 27.63
C PRO A 197 -5.31 -0.46 27.28
N ILE A 198 -4.01 -0.58 26.97
CA ILE A 198 -3.17 0.49 26.43
C ILE A 198 -2.15 -0.11 25.47
N ARG A 199 -1.80 0.65 24.43
CA ARG A 199 -0.70 0.30 23.53
C ARG A 199 0.63 0.30 24.27
N LEU A 200 1.43 -0.74 24.05
CA LEU A 200 2.77 -0.86 24.61
C LEU A 200 3.79 -0.22 23.65
N SER A 201 4.53 0.77 24.14
CA SER A 201 5.61 1.43 23.39
C SER A 201 6.97 0.82 23.71
N ARG A 202 7.93 0.94 22.78
CA ARG A 202 9.33 0.57 23.05
C ARG A 202 9.90 1.45 24.17
N ILE A 203 10.52 0.81 25.16
CA ILE A 203 11.03 1.47 26.35
C ILE A 203 12.55 1.60 26.28
N LYS A 204 13.06 2.83 26.40
CA LYS A 204 14.50 3.11 26.41
C LYS A 204 15.02 3.21 27.83
N HIS A 205 14.32 3.95 28.68
CA HIS A 205 14.80 4.32 30.01
C HIS A 205 14.00 3.64 31.14
N ARG A 206 14.61 3.55 32.33
CA ARG A 206 14.04 2.91 33.51
C ARG A 206 12.73 3.57 33.95
N GLU A 207 12.68 4.89 33.97
CA GLU A 207 11.54 5.70 34.38
C GLU A 207 10.35 5.54 33.43
N GLU A 208 10.63 5.34 32.13
CA GLU A 208 9.62 5.01 31.13
C GLU A 208 9.03 3.61 31.40
N ALA A 209 9.86 2.62 31.74
CA ALA A 209 9.42 1.27 32.10
C ALA A 209 8.46 1.30 33.29
N LYS A 210 8.86 2.00 34.36
CA LYS A 210 8.05 2.21 35.56
C LYS A 210 6.72 2.89 35.23
N ARG A 211 6.75 3.95 34.42
CA ARG A 211 5.55 4.69 34.01
C ARG A 211 4.62 3.83 33.16
N LEU A 212 5.14 3.03 32.24
CA LEU A 212 4.34 2.11 31.42
C LEU A 212 3.67 1.04 32.27
N LEU A 213 4.41 0.41 33.19
CA LEU A 213 3.86 -0.58 34.13
C LEU A 213 2.71 0.02 34.96
N PHE A 214 2.92 1.21 35.52
CA PHE A 214 1.88 1.92 36.28
C PHE A 214 0.64 2.18 35.42
N LYS A 215 0.82 2.76 34.23
CA LYS A 215 -0.28 3.06 33.30
C LYS A 215 -1.04 1.80 32.88
N TYR A 216 -0.34 0.69 32.65
CA TYR A 216 -0.97 -0.57 32.28
C TYR A 216 -1.84 -1.11 33.42
N ALA A 217 -1.29 -1.13 34.64
CA ALA A 217 -2.02 -1.57 35.83
C ALA A 217 -3.26 -0.70 36.11
N GLU A 218 -3.12 0.62 35.99
CA GLU A 218 -4.23 1.57 36.14
C GLU A 218 -5.31 1.37 35.08
N ALA A 219 -4.93 1.22 33.81
CA ALA A 219 -5.86 0.99 32.71
C ALA A 219 -6.58 -0.36 32.84
N ALA A 220 -5.86 -1.42 33.26
CA ALA A 220 -6.44 -2.73 33.53
C ALA A 220 -7.52 -2.67 34.62
N LYS A 221 -7.24 -1.96 35.73
CA LYS A 221 -8.22 -1.72 36.80
C LYS A 221 -9.43 -0.96 36.28
N ARG A 222 -9.20 0.16 35.56
CA ARG A 222 -10.28 1.00 35.00
C ARG A 222 -11.17 0.22 34.03
N LEU A 223 -10.60 -0.63 33.19
CA LEU A 223 -11.35 -1.45 32.23
C LEU A 223 -12.29 -2.43 32.95
N ILE A 224 -11.80 -3.12 33.97
CA ILE A 224 -12.61 -4.07 34.76
C ILE A 224 -13.62 -3.36 35.66
N GLU A 225 -13.32 -2.16 36.14
CA GLU A 225 -14.24 -1.39 36.98
C GLU A 225 -15.40 -0.79 36.18
N SER A 226 -15.13 -0.28 34.98
CA SER A 226 -16.13 0.38 34.14
C SER A 226 -16.99 -0.56 33.30
N ARG A 227 -16.59 -1.82 33.13
CA ARG A 227 -17.30 -2.81 32.29
C ARG A 227 -17.94 -3.93 33.10
N ARG A 228 -18.90 -4.61 32.46
CA ARG A 228 -19.49 -5.85 32.99
C ARG A 228 -18.43 -6.95 32.93
N ALA A 229 -18.13 -7.54 34.08
CA ALA A 229 -17.18 -8.62 34.24
C ALA A 229 -17.66 -9.53 35.37
N SER A 230 -17.39 -10.83 35.29
CA SER A 230 -17.74 -11.76 36.36
C SER A 230 -17.00 -11.41 37.67
N PRO A 231 -17.55 -11.76 38.85
CA PRO A 231 -16.88 -11.53 40.13
C PRO A 231 -15.46 -12.13 40.18
N ASP A 232 -15.26 -13.31 39.59
CA ASP A 232 -13.96 -13.98 39.57
C ASP A 232 -12.93 -13.22 38.73
N ILE A 233 -13.29 -12.80 37.51
CA ILE A 233 -12.44 -11.96 36.66
C ILE A 233 -12.09 -10.67 37.40
N ARG A 234 -13.09 -10.02 38.01
CA ARG A 234 -12.91 -8.77 38.75
C ARG A 234 -11.93 -8.95 39.90
N LYS A 235 -12.05 -10.03 40.67
CA LYS A 235 -11.17 -10.34 41.80
C LYS A 235 -9.74 -10.60 41.33
N VAL A 236 -9.54 -11.43 40.30
CA VAL A 236 -8.20 -11.78 39.79
C VAL A 236 -7.47 -10.55 39.27
N VAL A 237 -8.10 -9.73 38.43
CA VAL A 237 -7.43 -8.54 37.88
C VAL A 237 -7.15 -7.51 38.97
N LYS A 238 -8.11 -7.24 39.87
CA LYS A 238 -7.90 -6.29 40.97
C LYS A 238 -6.75 -6.70 41.88
N TRP A 239 -6.67 -7.97 42.25
CA TRP A 239 -5.60 -8.47 43.10
C TRP A 239 -4.22 -8.30 42.46
N ASN A 240 -4.06 -8.71 41.19
CA ASN A 240 -2.78 -8.57 40.47
C ASN A 240 -2.36 -7.09 40.28
N VAL A 241 -3.34 -6.19 40.06
CA VAL A 241 -3.07 -4.76 39.98
C VAL A 241 -2.66 -4.18 41.34
N GLU A 242 -3.34 -4.53 42.41
CA GLU A 242 -3.01 -4.08 43.78
C GLU A 242 -1.64 -4.60 44.25
N ASP A 243 -1.31 -5.84 43.92
CA ASP A 243 0.01 -6.42 44.14
C ASP A 243 1.09 -5.63 43.39
N THR A 244 0.87 -5.32 42.10
CA THR A 244 1.78 -4.50 41.29
C THR A 244 1.97 -3.11 41.89
N PHE A 245 0.90 -2.42 42.31
CA PHE A 245 1.01 -1.11 42.97
C PHE A 245 1.70 -1.18 44.32
N SER A 246 1.54 -2.29 45.05
CA SER A 246 2.22 -2.49 46.33
C SER A 246 3.72 -2.73 46.12
N TRP A 247 4.10 -3.50 45.11
CA TRP A 247 5.49 -3.69 44.71
C TRP A 247 6.15 -2.37 44.25
N LEU A 248 5.46 -1.59 43.39
CA LEU A 248 5.93 -0.27 42.93
C LEU A 248 6.18 0.73 44.08
N ARG A 249 5.46 0.58 45.21
CA ARG A 249 5.64 1.40 46.41
C ARG A 249 6.78 0.94 47.32
N ARG A 250 7.13 -0.35 47.29
CA ARG A 250 8.16 -0.94 48.16
C ARG A 250 9.55 -0.92 47.54
N ASP A 251 9.64 -1.22 46.25
CA ASP A 251 10.92 -1.41 45.58
C ASP A 251 11.35 -0.16 44.80
N HIS A 252 12.19 0.64 45.45
CA HIS A 252 12.76 1.85 44.86
C HIS A 252 14.05 1.58 44.06
N LEU A 253 14.61 0.37 44.13
CA LEU A 253 15.87 -0.01 43.49
C LEU A 253 15.68 -0.88 42.24
N ALA A 254 14.45 -1.35 41.97
CA ALA A 254 14.10 -2.12 40.77
C ALA A 254 14.62 -1.52 39.47
N THR A 255 15.30 -2.34 38.67
CA THR A 255 15.92 -2.01 37.39
C THR A 255 14.87 -1.83 36.28
N LYS A 256 15.33 -1.46 35.07
CA LYS A 256 14.45 -1.39 33.90
C LYS A 256 13.87 -2.78 33.58
N GLU A 257 14.70 -3.80 33.65
CA GLU A 257 14.37 -5.20 33.37
C GLU A 257 13.33 -5.70 34.38
N ASP A 258 13.50 -5.41 35.67
CA ASP A 258 12.50 -5.76 36.70
C ASP A 258 11.11 -5.18 36.40
N TYR A 259 11.04 -3.93 35.93
CA TYR A 259 9.76 -3.31 35.54
C TYR A 259 9.14 -3.98 34.31
N MET A 260 9.96 -4.39 33.34
CA MET A 260 9.50 -5.07 32.14
C MET A 260 9.01 -6.49 32.44
N ASP A 261 9.75 -7.24 33.24
CA ASP A 261 9.37 -8.59 33.69
C ASP A 261 8.07 -8.55 34.49
N ARG A 262 7.90 -7.53 35.34
CA ARG A 262 6.65 -7.33 36.09
C ARG A 262 5.48 -6.96 35.18
N LEU A 263 5.72 -6.16 34.14
CA LEU A 263 4.71 -5.84 33.13
C LEU A 263 4.28 -7.08 32.35
N GLU A 264 5.23 -7.91 31.92
CA GLU A 264 4.94 -9.17 31.24
C GLU A 264 4.17 -10.13 32.14
N HIS A 265 4.58 -10.26 33.41
CA HIS A 265 3.86 -11.03 34.40
C HIS A 265 2.40 -10.56 34.55
N LEU A 266 2.20 -9.25 34.76
CA LEU A 266 0.88 -8.67 34.90
C LEU A 266 0.02 -8.88 33.64
N ARG A 267 0.60 -8.72 32.45
CA ARG A 267 -0.08 -8.99 31.18
C ARG A 267 -0.46 -10.46 31.05
N ARG A 268 0.40 -11.39 31.45
CA ARG A 268 0.10 -12.83 31.40
C ARG A 268 -1.05 -13.21 32.33
N GLN A 269 -1.11 -12.62 33.53
CA GLN A 269 -2.17 -12.89 34.50
C GLN A 269 -3.49 -12.21 34.12
N CYS A 270 -3.46 -10.93 33.71
CA CYS A 270 -4.66 -10.13 33.47
C CYS A 270 -5.15 -10.16 32.01
N GLY A 271 -4.27 -10.44 31.05
CA GLY A 271 -4.53 -10.34 29.61
C GLY A 271 -5.75 -11.16 29.15
N PRO A 272 -5.84 -12.47 29.44
CA PRO A 272 -7.00 -13.28 29.06
C PRO A 272 -8.32 -12.76 29.63
N HIS A 273 -8.28 -12.23 30.86
CA HIS A 273 -9.46 -11.69 31.54
C HIS A 273 -9.91 -10.36 30.97
N MET A 274 -8.97 -9.45 30.67
CA MET A 274 -9.27 -8.18 30.00
C MET A 274 -9.77 -8.42 28.57
N ALA A 275 -9.16 -9.37 27.87
CA ALA A 275 -9.59 -9.75 26.53
C ALA A 275 -11.04 -10.25 26.52
N ALA A 276 -11.42 -11.11 27.49
CA ALA A 276 -12.80 -11.57 27.62
C ALA A 276 -13.79 -10.42 27.86
N VAL A 277 -13.40 -9.40 28.63
CA VAL A 277 -14.26 -8.24 28.94
C VAL A 277 -14.33 -7.22 27.80
N ALA A 278 -13.28 -7.10 26.98
CA ALA A 278 -13.24 -6.16 25.85
C ALA A 278 -13.81 -6.73 24.55
N ARG A 279 -13.92 -8.05 24.44
CA ARG A 279 -14.30 -8.77 23.22
C ARG A 279 -15.50 -8.17 22.50
N ASP A 280 -16.66 -8.11 23.14
CA ASP A 280 -17.91 -7.65 22.50
C ASP A 280 -17.81 -6.22 21.97
N SER A 281 -17.09 -5.36 22.70
CA SER A 281 -16.86 -3.98 22.30
C SER A 281 -16.03 -3.90 21.02
N VAL A 282 -14.92 -4.66 20.97
CA VAL A 282 -14.01 -4.71 19.82
C VAL A 282 -14.65 -5.39 18.61
N GLU A 283 -15.39 -6.49 18.79
CA GLU A 283 -16.21 -7.10 17.73
C GLU A 283 -17.23 -6.09 17.20
N GLY A 284 -17.80 -5.26 18.08
CA GLY A 284 -18.69 -4.17 17.73
C GLY A 284 -18.01 -3.06 16.90
N ILE A 285 -16.73 -2.73 17.13
CA ILE A 285 -15.96 -1.80 16.29
C ILE A 285 -15.79 -2.39 14.90
N CYS A 286 -15.29 -3.63 14.82
CA CYS A 286 -15.03 -4.34 13.56
C CYS A 286 -16.30 -4.41 12.72
N SER A 287 -17.40 -4.85 13.33
CA SER A 287 -18.70 -4.94 12.68
C SER A 287 -19.19 -3.57 12.21
N LYS A 288 -19.09 -2.52 13.04
CA LYS A 288 -19.61 -1.19 12.67
C LYS A 288 -18.85 -0.57 11.50
N ILE A 289 -17.53 -0.74 11.44
CA ILE A 289 -16.72 -0.30 10.30
C ILE A 289 -17.08 -1.05 9.02
N TYR A 290 -17.27 -2.37 9.10
CA TYR A 290 -17.72 -3.15 7.96
C TYR A 290 -19.09 -2.69 7.44
N HIS A 291 -20.08 -2.43 8.31
CA HIS A 291 -21.39 -1.93 7.88
C HIS A 291 -21.32 -0.51 7.27
N PHE A 292 -20.50 0.39 7.81
CA PHE A 292 -20.27 1.69 7.16
C PHE A 292 -19.63 1.53 5.78
N SER A 293 -18.72 0.57 5.61
CA SER A 293 -18.15 0.22 4.31
C SER A 293 -19.23 -0.23 3.33
N GLN A 294 -20.15 -1.12 3.74
CA GLN A 294 -21.28 -1.56 2.91
C GLN A 294 -22.14 -0.39 2.43
N ASP A 295 -22.51 0.53 3.33
CA ASP A 295 -23.28 1.72 2.99
C ASP A 295 -22.54 2.61 1.97
N TYR A 296 -21.22 2.74 2.13
CA TYR A 296 -20.40 3.57 1.24
C TYR A 296 -20.23 2.92 -0.14
N VAL A 297 -20.05 1.61 -0.21
CA VAL A 297 -20.03 0.85 -1.47
C VAL A 297 -21.33 1.04 -2.24
N LYS A 298 -22.48 0.95 -1.56
CA LYS A 298 -23.80 1.19 -2.19
C LYS A 298 -23.86 2.59 -2.81
N ARG A 299 -23.46 3.63 -2.07
CA ARG A 299 -23.46 5.02 -2.56
C ARG A 299 -22.52 5.24 -3.74
N ILE A 300 -21.33 4.64 -3.71
CA ILE A 300 -20.36 4.69 -4.82
C ILE A 300 -20.95 4.00 -6.06
N ARG A 301 -21.52 2.81 -5.90
CA ARG A 301 -22.13 2.04 -6.99
C ARG A 301 -23.31 2.79 -7.61
N GLU A 302 -24.21 3.35 -6.80
CA GLU A 302 -25.34 4.16 -7.26
C GLU A 302 -24.88 5.36 -8.10
N LYS A 303 -23.87 6.10 -7.62
CA LYS A 303 -23.28 7.22 -8.37
C LYS A 303 -22.65 6.76 -9.68
N HIS A 304 -21.94 5.64 -9.67
CA HIS A 304 -21.27 5.12 -10.86
C HIS A 304 -22.28 4.67 -11.92
N LEU A 305 -23.30 3.90 -11.52
CA LEU A 305 -24.37 3.47 -12.41
C LEU A 305 -25.20 4.65 -12.94
N ALA A 306 -25.40 5.71 -12.14
CA ALA A 306 -26.05 6.93 -12.62
C ALA A 306 -25.26 7.58 -13.76
N LEU A 307 -23.93 7.74 -13.63
CA LEU A 307 -23.08 8.29 -14.68
C LEU A 307 -23.13 7.44 -15.97
N LEU A 308 -23.15 6.11 -15.84
CA LEU A 308 -23.27 5.21 -16.99
C LEU A 308 -24.61 5.36 -17.71
N ARG A 309 -25.72 5.45 -16.95
CA ARG A 309 -27.05 5.72 -17.52
C ARG A 309 -27.11 7.08 -18.21
N ASP A 310 -26.58 8.13 -17.59
CA ASP A 310 -26.55 9.48 -18.15
C ASP A 310 -25.74 9.55 -19.46
N ALA A 311 -24.72 8.69 -19.58
CA ALA A 311 -23.90 8.54 -20.79
C ALA A 311 -24.48 7.56 -21.83
N ASN A 312 -25.68 7.00 -21.59
CA ASN A 312 -26.31 5.96 -22.42
C ASN A 312 -25.42 4.72 -22.63
N ILE A 313 -24.59 4.35 -21.65
CA ILE A 313 -23.78 3.13 -21.69
C ILE A 313 -24.60 1.98 -21.09
N PRO A 314 -24.95 0.94 -21.86
CA PRO A 314 -25.68 -0.21 -21.35
C PRO A 314 -24.82 -1.02 -20.37
N GLU A 315 -25.47 -1.60 -19.37
CA GLU A 315 -24.81 -2.56 -18.47
C GLU A 315 -24.42 -3.81 -19.28
N SER A 316 -23.16 -4.26 -19.16
CA SER A 316 -22.61 -5.23 -20.10
C SER A 316 -23.36 -6.57 -20.05
N ALA A 317 -23.65 -7.16 -21.21
CA ALA A 317 -24.15 -8.52 -21.32
C ALA A 317 -23.12 -9.53 -20.76
N PRO A 318 -23.57 -10.70 -20.26
CA PRO A 318 -22.66 -11.75 -19.81
C PRO A 318 -21.70 -12.18 -20.94
N VAL A 319 -20.43 -12.32 -20.58
CA VAL A 319 -19.37 -12.71 -21.51
C VAL A 319 -19.66 -14.12 -22.04
N ALA A 320 -19.68 -14.28 -23.37
CA ALA A 320 -19.81 -15.61 -23.98
C ALA A 320 -18.61 -16.48 -23.56
N PRO A 321 -18.82 -17.78 -23.27
CA PRO A 321 -17.73 -18.66 -22.88
C PRO A 321 -16.65 -18.66 -23.96
N SER A 322 -15.44 -18.27 -23.58
CA SER A 322 -14.29 -18.35 -24.47
C SER A 322 -13.93 -19.81 -24.71
N PRO A 323 -13.50 -20.19 -25.94
CA PRO A 323 -12.99 -21.53 -26.18
C PRO A 323 -11.83 -21.85 -25.22
N ASP A 324 -11.72 -23.10 -24.79
CA ASP A 324 -10.65 -23.60 -23.89
C ASP A 324 -9.29 -23.61 -24.61
N LYS A 325 -8.77 -22.41 -24.88
CA LYS A 325 -7.50 -22.20 -25.56
C LYS A 325 -6.53 -21.56 -24.59
N ARG A 326 -5.37 -22.22 -24.45
CA ARG A 326 -4.21 -21.66 -23.75
C ARG A 326 -3.70 -20.45 -24.53
N VAL A 327 -3.58 -19.30 -23.85
CA VAL A 327 -3.08 -18.05 -24.44
C VAL A 327 -2.03 -17.43 -23.54
N PHE A 328 -1.13 -16.63 -24.11
CA PHE A 328 -0.27 -15.77 -23.29
C PHE A 328 -1.11 -14.78 -22.50
N CYS A 329 -0.70 -14.50 -21.26
CA CYS A 329 -1.44 -13.59 -20.40
C CYS A 329 -1.50 -12.17 -21.02
N HIS A 330 -2.64 -11.52 -20.86
CA HIS A 330 -2.85 -10.14 -21.25
C HIS A 330 -3.43 -9.35 -20.07
N PRO A 331 -3.34 -8.00 -20.08
CA PRO A 331 -3.97 -7.19 -19.06
C PRO A 331 -5.49 -7.44 -18.99
N VAL A 332 -6.08 -7.28 -17.80
CA VAL A 332 -7.54 -7.40 -17.63
C VAL A 332 -8.25 -6.38 -18.52
N ARG A 333 -9.32 -6.84 -19.17
CA ARG A 333 -10.19 -6.03 -20.02
C ARG A 333 -11.54 -5.91 -19.36
N LEU A 334 -12.02 -4.68 -19.20
CA LEU A 334 -13.36 -4.43 -18.68
C LEU A 334 -14.38 -4.60 -19.81
N THR A 335 -15.50 -5.23 -19.51
CA THR A 335 -16.58 -5.48 -20.48
C THR A 335 -17.41 -4.24 -20.75
N THR A 336 -17.61 -3.43 -19.72
CA THR A 336 -18.33 -2.16 -19.82
C THR A 336 -17.44 -1.11 -20.49
N PRO A 337 -17.93 -0.40 -21.53
CA PRO A 337 -17.20 0.69 -22.16
C PRO A 337 -16.86 1.81 -21.16
N ALA A 338 -15.70 2.45 -21.34
CA ALA A 338 -15.30 3.59 -20.52
C ALA A 338 -16.26 4.78 -20.71
N LEU A 339 -16.57 5.47 -19.60
CA LEU A 339 -17.34 6.71 -19.61
C LEU A 339 -16.66 7.77 -20.49
N PRO A 340 -17.41 8.56 -21.28
CA PRO A 340 -16.86 9.69 -22.01
C PRO A 340 -16.23 10.70 -21.03
N GLY A 341 -15.12 11.32 -21.43
CA GLY A 341 -14.45 12.31 -20.60
C GLY A 341 -15.36 13.49 -20.31
N GLN A 342 -15.69 13.74 -19.03
CA GLN A 342 -16.35 14.95 -18.58
C GLN A 342 -15.48 15.66 -17.53
N GLY A 343 -15.00 16.85 -17.89
CA GLY A 343 -14.10 17.67 -17.07
C GLY A 343 -12.62 17.46 -17.39
N GLY A 344 -11.90 18.56 -17.60
CA GLY A 344 -10.47 18.55 -17.87
C GLY A 344 -9.68 18.08 -16.64
N VAL A 345 -8.66 17.27 -16.88
CA VAL A 345 -7.62 16.98 -15.91
C VAL A 345 -6.42 17.84 -16.27
N ASP A 346 -6.05 18.73 -15.36
CA ASP A 346 -4.92 19.63 -15.55
C ASP A 346 -3.64 18.95 -15.12
N VAL A 347 -2.54 19.22 -15.83
CA VAL A 347 -1.21 18.75 -15.48
C VAL A 347 -0.27 19.93 -15.38
N GLN A 348 0.45 19.99 -14.28
CA GLN A 348 1.51 20.96 -14.05
C GLN A 348 2.80 20.24 -13.68
N GLN A 349 3.90 20.65 -14.29
CA GLN A 349 5.24 20.19 -13.92
C GLN A 349 5.89 21.20 -12.99
N ASP A 350 6.47 20.72 -11.89
CA ASP A 350 7.30 21.48 -10.97
C ASP A 350 8.61 20.73 -10.74
N GLY A 351 9.66 21.14 -11.45
CA GLY A 351 10.95 20.44 -11.45
C GLY A 351 10.83 18.97 -11.90
N SER A 352 11.15 18.05 -11.00
CA SER A 352 11.06 16.60 -11.22
C SER A 352 9.73 15.98 -10.80
N LEU A 353 8.76 16.79 -10.35
CA LEU A 353 7.44 16.34 -9.94
C LEU A 353 6.39 16.74 -10.98
N VAL A 354 5.50 15.81 -11.28
CA VAL A 354 4.28 16.03 -12.08
C VAL A 354 3.10 16.06 -11.13
N CYS A 355 2.31 17.12 -11.22
CA CYS A 355 1.10 17.34 -10.45
C CYS A 355 -0.11 17.17 -11.39
N VAL A 356 -0.95 16.19 -11.11
CA VAL A 356 -2.18 15.90 -11.88
C VAL A 356 -3.38 16.34 -11.04
N ARG A 357 -4.24 17.20 -11.58
CA ARG A 357 -5.32 17.85 -10.84
C ARG A 357 -6.68 17.62 -11.49
N TYR A 358 -7.67 17.31 -10.65
CA TYR A 358 -9.07 17.21 -11.05
C TYR A 358 -9.94 17.92 -10.00
N LYS A 359 -10.75 18.90 -10.42
CA LYS A 359 -11.65 19.68 -9.54
C LYS A 359 -10.98 20.20 -8.25
N GLY A 360 -9.74 20.70 -8.36
CA GLY A 360 -8.96 21.22 -7.24
C GLY A 360 -8.15 20.16 -6.47
N GLU A 361 -8.50 18.88 -6.59
CA GLU A 361 -7.79 17.78 -5.93
C GLU A 361 -6.56 17.36 -6.74
N SER A 362 -5.39 17.45 -6.10
CA SER A 362 -4.10 17.24 -6.76
C SER A 362 -3.42 15.98 -6.25
N VAL A 363 -2.86 15.20 -7.16
CA VAL A 363 -1.99 14.04 -6.87
C VAL A 363 -0.63 14.25 -7.53
N ARG A 364 0.44 13.77 -6.89
CA ARG A 364 1.82 14.00 -7.31
C ARG A 364 2.51 12.70 -7.67
N ILE A 365 3.44 12.78 -8.61
CA ILE A 365 4.28 11.66 -9.05
C ILE A 365 5.61 12.20 -9.59
N ASN A 366 6.70 11.47 -9.40
CA ASN A 366 7.98 11.76 -10.01
C ASN A 366 7.89 11.64 -11.55
N GLN A 367 8.58 12.53 -12.25
CA GLN A 367 8.60 12.63 -13.71
C GLN A 367 8.99 11.31 -14.41
N SER A 368 9.91 10.55 -13.84
CA SER A 368 10.32 9.23 -14.34
C SER A 368 9.17 8.22 -14.31
N TYR A 369 8.42 8.20 -13.20
CA TYR A 369 7.27 7.31 -13.03
C TYR A 369 6.05 7.76 -13.84
N PHE A 370 5.86 9.06 -14.06
CA PHE A 370 4.84 9.53 -15.02
C PHE A 370 5.14 9.01 -16.43
N SER A 371 6.41 9.09 -16.85
CA SER A 371 6.88 8.55 -18.13
C SER A 371 6.71 7.02 -18.21
N LYS A 372 6.99 6.30 -17.10
CA LYS A 372 6.71 4.86 -16.98
C LYS A 372 5.23 4.54 -17.22
N LEU A 373 4.33 5.25 -16.53
CA LEU A 373 2.89 5.03 -16.67
C LEU A 373 2.45 5.25 -18.12
N PHE A 374 3.01 6.23 -18.82
CA PHE A 374 2.72 6.43 -20.24
C PHE A 374 3.18 5.25 -21.11
N GLN A 375 4.39 4.71 -20.88
CA GLN A 375 4.88 3.53 -21.59
C GLN A 375 4.01 2.30 -21.33
N LEU A 376 3.70 2.02 -20.06
CA LEU A 376 2.79 0.95 -19.65
C LEU A 376 1.41 1.09 -20.30
N TYR A 377 0.88 2.31 -20.35
CA TYR A 377 -0.40 2.62 -20.95
C TYR A 377 -0.41 2.32 -22.45
N ARG A 378 0.63 2.75 -23.19
CA ARG A 378 0.75 2.46 -24.63
C ARG A 378 0.88 0.98 -24.94
N LEU A 379 1.52 0.22 -24.06
CA LEU A 379 1.68 -1.23 -24.20
C LEU A 379 0.41 -2.02 -23.84
N SER A 380 -0.45 -1.44 -23.00
CA SER A 380 -1.52 -2.19 -22.34
C SER A 380 -2.90 -1.74 -22.73
N SER A 381 -3.17 -0.44 -22.83
CA SER A 381 -4.47 0.12 -23.19
C SER A 381 -4.82 -0.15 -24.67
N THR A 382 -6.02 -0.65 -24.92
CA THR A 382 -6.50 -0.98 -26.29
C THR A 382 -7.72 -0.16 -26.70
N ASP A 383 -8.31 0.61 -25.80
CA ASP A 383 -9.56 1.36 -26.00
C ASP A 383 -9.35 2.89 -26.05
N ASP A 384 -8.09 3.31 -26.22
CA ASP A 384 -7.68 4.71 -26.23
C ASP A 384 -6.41 4.94 -27.08
N PRO A 385 -6.46 4.72 -28.41
CA PRO A 385 -5.30 4.84 -29.29
C PRO A 385 -4.71 6.26 -29.33
N GLY A 386 -5.55 7.29 -29.13
CA GLY A 386 -5.14 8.70 -29.06
C GLY A 386 -4.60 9.13 -27.69
N SER A 387 -4.62 8.25 -26.68
CA SER A 387 -4.24 8.59 -25.30
C SER A 387 -5.05 9.74 -24.68
N GLU A 388 -6.28 9.97 -25.15
CA GLU A 388 -7.15 11.05 -24.68
C GLU A 388 -7.62 10.81 -23.23
N LYS A 389 -7.72 9.54 -22.83
CA LYS A 389 -8.16 9.12 -21.49
C LYS A 389 -6.98 8.88 -20.54
N PHE A 390 -5.75 9.04 -21.00
CA PHE A 390 -4.55 8.77 -20.20
C PHE A 390 -4.53 9.58 -18.90
N LEU A 391 -4.71 10.91 -18.97
CA LEU A 391 -4.62 11.78 -17.79
C LEU A 391 -5.71 11.51 -16.74
N PRO A 392 -7.00 11.39 -17.10
CA PRO A 392 -8.04 10.91 -16.18
C PRO A 392 -7.74 9.56 -15.52
N ARG A 393 -7.21 8.60 -16.27
CA ARG A 393 -6.87 7.27 -15.75
C ARG A 393 -5.68 7.32 -14.79
N VAL A 394 -4.65 8.12 -15.10
CA VAL A 394 -3.51 8.38 -14.20
C VAL A 394 -3.99 9.05 -12.90
N TRP A 395 -4.87 10.05 -12.99
CA TRP A 395 -5.42 10.69 -11.78
C TRP A 395 -6.17 9.68 -10.91
N CYS A 396 -7.03 8.84 -11.51
CA CYS A 396 -7.77 7.80 -10.78
C CYS A 396 -6.83 6.80 -10.11
N LEU A 397 -5.82 6.31 -10.85
CA LEU A 397 -4.81 5.38 -10.35
C LEU A 397 -4.05 5.97 -9.15
N LEU A 398 -3.53 7.18 -9.28
CA LEU A 398 -2.77 7.84 -8.21
C LEU A 398 -3.65 8.11 -6.99
N ARG A 399 -4.88 8.58 -7.21
CA ARG A 399 -5.84 8.81 -6.12
C ARG A 399 -6.24 7.51 -5.41
N ARG A 400 -6.43 6.42 -6.16
CA ARG A 400 -6.74 5.08 -5.63
C ARG A 400 -5.65 4.61 -4.66
N TYR A 401 -4.39 4.62 -5.10
CA TYR A 401 -3.26 4.17 -4.28
C TYR A 401 -3.00 5.13 -3.09
N GLN A 402 -3.14 6.44 -3.28
CA GLN A 402 -3.06 7.41 -2.18
C GLN A 402 -4.09 7.11 -1.08
N VAL A 403 -5.32 6.77 -1.45
CA VAL A 403 -6.40 6.50 -0.50
C VAL A 403 -6.27 5.11 0.15
N MET A 404 -5.78 4.12 -0.59
CA MET A 404 -5.48 2.79 -0.05
C MET A 404 -4.45 2.88 1.07
N PHE A 405 -3.33 3.59 0.83
CA PHE A 405 -2.28 3.75 1.83
C PHE A 405 -2.70 4.72 2.94
N GLY A 406 -3.45 5.76 2.58
CA GLY A 406 -3.83 6.85 3.47
C GLY A 406 -2.99 8.10 3.22
N THR A 407 -3.42 9.21 3.82
CA THR A 407 -2.89 10.55 3.50
C THR A 407 -1.91 11.06 4.55
N ALA A 408 -1.73 10.35 5.67
CA ALA A 408 -0.74 10.74 6.67
C ALA A 408 0.68 10.46 6.17
N GLN A 409 1.65 11.22 6.69
CA GLN A 409 3.06 11.02 6.34
C GLN A 409 3.49 9.60 6.76
N TYR A 410 4.11 8.87 5.83
CA TYR A 410 4.55 7.47 5.97
C TYR A 410 3.44 6.42 6.14
N GLU A 411 2.15 6.78 6.09
CA GLU A 411 1.06 5.79 6.07
C GLU A 411 1.19 4.88 4.84
N GLY A 412 1.02 3.58 5.02
CA GLY A 412 1.20 2.56 3.99
C GLY A 412 2.65 2.20 3.64
N SER A 413 3.65 2.95 4.12
CA SER A 413 5.07 2.65 3.84
C SER A 413 5.51 1.29 4.38
N GLY A 414 4.89 0.84 5.47
CA GLY A 414 5.17 -0.44 6.13
C GLY A 414 4.46 -1.65 5.52
N LEU A 415 3.68 -1.51 4.43
CA LEU A 415 2.84 -2.60 3.91
C LEU A 415 3.53 -3.52 2.90
N GLN A 416 4.47 -2.97 2.11
CA GLN A 416 5.30 -3.73 1.17
C GLN A 416 6.48 -2.88 0.67
N GLY A 417 7.62 -3.53 0.44
CA GLY A 417 8.75 -2.99 -0.31
C GLY A 417 8.91 -3.71 -1.65
N ALA A 418 9.46 -3.06 -2.68
CA ALA A 418 9.80 -3.74 -3.93
C ALA A 418 11.23 -4.33 -3.87
N LEU A 419 11.53 -5.39 -4.61
CA LEU A 419 12.90 -5.91 -4.67
C LEU A 419 13.83 -4.93 -5.41
N PRO A 420 15.15 -4.90 -5.11
CA PRO A 420 16.13 -4.13 -5.87
C PRO A 420 16.16 -4.51 -7.36
N VAL A 421 16.54 -3.57 -8.22
CA VAL A 421 16.58 -3.75 -9.69
C VAL A 421 17.47 -4.94 -10.09
N GLN A 422 18.63 -5.07 -9.45
CA GLN A 422 19.60 -6.13 -9.75
C GLN A 422 19.08 -7.51 -9.37
N VAL A 423 18.22 -7.59 -8.36
CA VAL A 423 17.58 -8.83 -7.94
C VAL A 423 16.57 -9.28 -9.00
N PHE A 424 15.75 -8.36 -9.52
CA PHE A 424 14.86 -8.67 -10.65
C PHE A 424 15.62 -9.11 -11.91
N GLN A 425 16.74 -8.43 -12.23
CA GLN A 425 17.61 -8.83 -13.35
C GLN A 425 18.16 -10.25 -13.18
N ALA A 426 18.60 -10.60 -11.97
CA ALA A 426 19.07 -11.94 -11.64
C ALA A 426 17.94 -12.97 -11.76
N LEU A 427 16.78 -12.71 -11.14
CA LEU A 427 15.59 -13.58 -11.20
C LEU A 427 15.16 -13.87 -12.64
N HIS A 428 15.12 -12.84 -13.49
CA HIS A 428 14.81 -13.02 -14.92
C HIS A 428 15.85 -13.89 -15.61
N ARG A 429 17.12 -13.57 -15.48
CA ARG A 429 18.20 -14.24 -16.21
C ARG A 429 18.39 -15.71 -15.80
N ILE A 430 18.33 -16.02 -14.50
CA ILE A 430 18.71 -17.34 -13.99
C ILE A 430 17.50 -18.27 -13.74
N PHE A 431 16.33 -17.69 -13.44
CA PHE A 431 15.10 -18.43 -13.16
C PHE A 431 13.97 -18.13 -14.15
N GLY A 432 14.25 -17.35 -15.20
CA GLY A 432 13.28 -17.06 -16.25
C GLY A 432 12.05 -16.29 -15.76
N VAL A 433 12.14 -15.61 -14.62
CA VAL A 433 11.01 -14.84 -14.07
C VAL A 433 10.62 -13.75 -15.07
N THR A 434 9.33 -13.64 -15.36
CA THR A 434 8.82 -12.58 -16.25
C THR A 434 7.63 -11.84 -15.67
N SER A 435 7.12 -12.22 -14.49
CA SER A 435 5.91 -11.63 -13.92
C SER A 435 5.95 -11.56 -12.40
N GLU A 436 5.37 -10.49 -11.85
CA GLU A 436 5.20 -10.26 -10.41
C GLU A 436 3.77 -10.62 -9.98
N CYS A 437 3.62 -11.48 -8.96
CA CYS A 437 2.31 -11.85 -8.41
C CYS A 437 1.67 -10.73 -7.57
N PHE A 438 2.47 -9.83 -7.00
CA PHE A 438 1.99 -8.74 -6.16
C PHE A 438 2.74 -7.45 -6.49
N ALA A 439 2.12 -6.59 -7.31
CA ALA A 439 2.68 -5.30 -7.66
C ALA A 439 1.57 -4.27 -7.91
N SER A 440 1.97 -3.12 -8.44
CA SER A 440 1.15 -2.02 -8.90
C SER A 440 1.81 -1.40 -10.14
N PRO A 441 1.07 -0.62 -10.95
CA PRO A 441 1.68 0.18 -12.02
C PRO A 441 2.85 1.06 -11.53
N LEU A 442 2.76 1.50 -10.27
CA LEU A 442 3.72 2.39 -9.62
C LEU A 442 5.00 1.68 -9.19
N ASN A 443 4.97 0.37 -8.93
CA ASN A 443 6.14 -0.35 -8.42
C ASN A 443 6.60 -1.58 -9.20
N CYS A 444 5.84 -2.01 -10.22
CA CYS A 444 6.23 -3.16 -11.02
C CYS A 444 7.59 -2.98 -11.69
N TYR A 445 8.33 -4.07 -11.79
CA TYR A 445 9.54 -4.15 -12.61
C TYR A 445 9.20 -4.57 -14.05
N PHE A 446 8.32 -5.56 -14.22
CA PHE A 446 7.87 -6.02 -15.54
C PHE A 446 6.59 -5.31 -15.99
N LYS A 447 6.26 -5.39 -17.29
CA LYS A 447 4.95 -4.94 -17.82
C LYS A 447 3.79 -5.93 -17.58
N GLN A 448 4.09 -7.09 -16.99
CA GLN A 448 3.10 -8.11 -16.64
C GLN A 448 3.15 -8.43 -15.15
N TYR A 449 2.09 -8.07 -14.45
CA TYR A 449 2.00 -8.26 -13.02
C TYR A 449 0.54 -8.39 -12.59
N CYS A 450 0.31 -8.98 -11.43
CA CYS A 450 -0.97 -8.93 -10.73
C CYS A 450 -1.01 -7.73 -9.77
N SER A 451 -2.17 -7.11 -9.62
CA SER A 451 -2.38 -5.98 -8.71
C SER A 451 -3.80 -5.97 -8.13
N ALA A 452 -4.03 -5.18 -7.08
CA ALA A 452 -5.29 -5.17 -6.34
C ALA A 452 -6.47 -4.60 -7.13
N PHE A 453 -6.24 -3.64 -8.04
CA PHE A 453 -7.29 -2.83 -8.65
C PHE A 453 -7.39 -3.05 -10.16
N PRO A 454 -8.09 -4.09 -10.64
CA PRO A 454 -8.19 -4.38 -12.06
C PRO A 454 -8.85 -3.26 -12.87
N ASP A 455 -9.73 -2.47 -12.24
CA ASP A 455 -10.43 -1.35 -12.88
C ASP A 455 -9.48 -0.21 -13.27
N THR A 456 -8.55 0.17 -12.40
CA THR A 456 -7.56 1.23 -12.69
C THR A 456 -6.32 0.69 -13.37
N ASP A 457 -5.83 -0.48 -12.93
CA ASP A 457 -4.47 -0.92 -13.23
C ASP A 457 -4.39 -1.76 -14.51
N GLY A 458 -5.52 -2.30 -14.98
CA GLY A 458 -5.58 -3.07 -16.23
C GLY A 458 -5.10 -2.27 -17.44
N TYR A 459 -5.38 -0.96 -17.46
CA TYR A 459 -4.89 -0.05 -18.50
C TYR A 459 -3.37 0.15 -18.50
N PHE A 460 -2.69 -0.26 -17.43
CA PHE A 460 -1.24 -0.11 -17.25
C PHE A 460 -0.51 -1.46 -17.13
N GLY A 461 -1.18 -2.57 -17.44
CA GLY A 461 -0.54 -3.89 -17.53
C GLY A 461 -0.96 -4.89 -16.46
N SER A 462 -1.87 -4.53 -15.55
CA SER A 462 -2.31 -5.48 -14.53
C SER A 462 -3.12 -6.65 -15.09
N ARG A 463 -2.84 -7.85 -14.59
CA ARG A 463 -3.61 -9.09 -14.79
C ARG A 463 -4.71 -9.27 -13.74
N GLY A 464 -4.94 -8.25 -12.91
CA GLY A 464 -5.90 -8.28 -11.81
C GLY A 464 -5.33 -8.94 -10.56
N PRO A 465 -6.18 -9.22 -9.54
CA PRO A 465 -5.73 -9.78 -8.27
C PRO A 465 -5.11 -11.18 -8.45
N CYS A 466 -4.03 -11.46 -7.71
CA CYS A 466 -3.31 -12.74 -7.81
C CYS A 466 -4.21 -13.96 -7.58
N LEU A 467 -5.11 -13.89 -6.60
CA LEU A 467 -6.04 -14.98 -6.26
C LEU A 467 -7.12 -15.22 -7.33
N SER A 468 -7.23 -14.34 -8.32
CA SER A 468 -8.13 -14.48 -9.48
C SER A 468 -7.36 -14.72 -10.78
N PHE A 469 -6.06 -14.98 -10.70
CA PHE A 469 -5.18 -15.23 -11.84
C PHE A 469 -4.74 -16.69 -11.88
N PHE A 470 -5.06 -17.39 -12.97
CA PHE A 470 -4.89 -18.85 -13.10
C PHE A 470 -3.88 -19.21 -14.21
N PRO A 471 -2.58 -18.97 -13.99
CA PRO A 471 -1.55 -19.38 -14.93
C PRO A 471 -1.41 -20.90 -14.95
N VAL A 472 -1.22 -21.46 -16.14
CA VAL A 472 -0.86 -22.87 -16.31
C VAL A 472 0.65 -23.04 -16.48
N SER A 473 1.36 -22.03 -16.96
CA SER A 473 2.82 -22.05 -17.04
C SER A 473 3.40 -20.66 -16.84
N GLY A 474 4.69 -20.62 -16.50
CA GLY A 474 5.43 -19.37 -16.29
C GLY A 474 6.34 -19.45 -15.08
N SER A 475 7.21 -18.45 -14.96
CA SER A 475 8.06 -18.26 -13.78
C SER A 475 7.79 -16.89 -13.18
N PHE A 476 7.52 -16.88 -11.88
CA PHE A 476 6.95 -15.76 -11.15
C PHE A 476 7.80 -15.38 -9.95
N GLU A 477 7.87 -14.08 -9.68
CA GLU A 477 8.25 -13.54 -8.38
C GLU A 477 6.98 -13.22 -7.58
N ALA A 478 7.00 -13.49 -6.28
CA ALA A 478 5.91 -13.16 -5.39
C ALA A 478 6.44 -12.54 -4.08
N ASN A 479 6.16 -11.27 -3.87
CA ASN A 479 6.44 -10.54 -2.64
C ASN A 479 5.13 -9.92 -2.11
N PRO A 480 4.30 -10.72 -1.44
CA PRO A 480 2.96 -10.29 -1.02
C PRO A 480 3.03 -9.20 0.05
N PRO A 481 2.03 -8.30 0.13
CA PRO A 481 1.93 -7.36 1.24
C PRO A 481 1.68 -8.10 2.56
N PHE A 482 2.03 -7.47 3.67
CA PHE A 482 2.03 -8.11 4.98
C PHE A 482 0.63 -8.26 5.59
N SER A 483 -0.12 -9.23 5.10
CA SER A 483 -1.39 -9.72 5.65
C SER A 483 -1.32 -11.24 5.73
N GLU A 484 -1.46 -11.78 6.95
CA GLU A 484 -1.35 -13.23 7.20
C GLU A 484 -2.41 -14.00 6.40
N GLU A 485 -3.63 -13.49 6.38
CA GLU A 485 -4.76 -14.12 5.69
C GLU A 485 -4.57 -14.12 4.17
N LEU A 486 -4.01 -13.04 3.59
CA LEU A 486 -3.66 -12.99 2.17
C LEU A 486 -2.51 -13.94 1.83
N MET A 487 -1.45 -13.96 2.65
CA MET A 487 -0.32 -14.86 2.45
C MET A 487 -0.77 -16.33 2.53
N ASP A 488 -1.64 -16.69 3.47
CA ASP A 488 -2.16 -18.05 3.59
C ASP A 488 -3.02 -18.46 2.37
N ALA A 489 -3.89 -17.56 1.90
CA ALA A 489 -4.66 -17.77 0.68
C ALA A 489 -3.76 -17.89 -0.58
N MET A 490 -2.67 -17.11 -0.65
CA MET A 490 -1.67 -17.20 -1.71
C MET A 490 -1.00 -18.59 -1.74
N VAL A 491 -0.62 -19.15 -0.58
CA VAL A 491 -0.02 -20.49 -0.51
C VAL A 491 -0.99 -21.53 -1.07
N THR A 492 -2.25 -21.51 -0.63
CA THR A 492 -3.29 -22.41 -1.15
C THR A 492 -3.46 -22.26 -2.66
N HIS A 493 -3.49 -21.03 -3.16
CA HIS A 493 -3.62 -20.76 -4.59
C HIS A 493 -2.44 -21.32 -5.38
N PHE A 494 -1.20 -21.06 -4.95
CA PHE A 494 0.00 -21.57 -5.61
C PHE A 494 0.07 -23.09 -5.61
N GLU A 495 -0.21 -23.75 -4.49
CA GLU A 495 -0.23 -25.22 -4.44
C GLU A 495 -1.27 -25.82 -5.39
N ASN A 496 -2.47 -25.24 -5.47
CA ASN A 496 -3.51 -25.66 -6.41
C ASN A 496 -3.06 -25.49 -7.88
N LEU A 497 -2.40 -24.38 -8.22
CA LEU A 497 -1.88 -24.15 -9.58
C LEU A 497 -0.75 -25.12 -9.94
N LEU A 498 0.18 -25.37 -9.00
CA LEU A 498 1.30 -26.29 -9.19
C LEU A 498 0.84 -27.75 -9.30
N GLU A 499 -0.21 -28.13 -8.58
CA GLU A 499 -0.82 -29.46 -8.65
C GLU A 499 -1.64 -29.68 -9.93
N SER A 500 -2.37 -28.66 -10.39
CA SER A 500 -3.27 -28.78 -11.54
C SER A 500 -2.61 -28.62 -12.91
N SER A 501 -1.32 -28.24 -12.96
CA SER A 501 -0.59 -28.04 -14.21
C SER A 501 0.57 -29.02 -14.40
N ASP A 502 0.62 -29.60 -15.60
CA ASP A 502 1.74 -30.40 -16.10
C ASP A 502 2.82 -29.55 -16.83
N GLN A 503 2.56 -28.26 -17.04
CA GLN A 503 3.48 -27.36 -17.73
C GLN A 503 4.49 -26.74 -16.75
N PRO A 504 5.66 -26.26 -17.20
CA PRO A 504 6.64 -25.63 -16.32
C PRO A 504 6.05 -24.44 -15.56
N LEU A 505 5.96 -24.57 -14.23
CA LEU A 505 5.40 -23.55 -13.34
C LEU A 505 6.29 -23.36 -12.10
N SER A 506 6.64 -22.11 -11.80
CA SER A 506 7.58 -21.76 -10.72
C SER A 506 7.16 -20.46 -10.03
N PHE A 507 7.07 -20.48 -8.71
CA PHE A 507 6.89 -19.29 -7.87
C PHE A 507 8.08 -19.14 -6.93
N ILE A 508 8.75 -17.98 -7.00
CA ILE A 508 9.83 -17.60 -6.07
C ILE A 508 9.26 -16.57 -5.10
N VAL A 509 9.02 -17.00 -3.87
CA VAL A 509 8.29 -16.24 -2.85
C VAL A 509 9.24 -15.58 -1.87
N PHE A 510 9.08 -14.28 -1.65
CA PHE A 510 9.84 -13.46 -0.70
C PHE A 510 8.92 -13.02 0.44
N ILE A 511 9.14 -13.53 1.66
CA ILE A 511 8.37 -13.12 2.83
C ILE A 511 9.28 -12.91 4.05
N PRO A 512 8.92 -12.03 5.00
CA PRO A 512 9.65 -11.89 6.25
C PRO A 512 9.69 -13.22 7.01
N GLU A 513 10.85 -13.58 7.56
CA GLU A 513 11.03 -14.79 8.37
C GLU A 513 10.53 -14.55 9.82
N TRP A 514 9.26 -14.23 9.95
CA TRP A 514 8.62 -14.11 11.25
C TRP A 514 8.53 -15.49 11.90
N ARG A 515 9.13 -15.66 13.09
CA ARG A 515 9.17 -16.93 13.83
C ARG A 515 8.66 -16.83 15.27
N ASP A 516 8.24 -15.64 15.71
CA ASP A 516 7.72 -15.44 17.06
C ASP A 516 6.39 -14.65 17.05
N PRO A 517 5.25 -15.34 16.82
CA PRO A 517 5.15 -16.72 16.33
C PRO A 517 5.37 -16.82 14.81
N PRO A 518 5.65 -18.01 14.25
CA PRO A 518 5.69 -18.19 12.82
C PRO A 518 4.30 -18.02 12.21
N THR A 519 4.24 -17.38 11.03
CA THR A 519 2.96 -17.28 10.31
C THR A 519 2.57 -18.64 9.73
N PRO A 520 1.26 -18.95 9.64
CA PRO A 520 0.79 -20.15 8.97
C PRO A 520 1.32 -20.27 7.53
N ALA A 521 1.38 -19.16 6.80
CA ALA A 521 1.87 -19.12 5.43
C ALA A 521 3.35 -19.54 5.31
N LEU A 522 4.24 -19.03 6.17
CA LEU A 522 5.65 -19.42 6.16
C LEU A 522 5.79 -20.92 6.45
N THR A 523 5.15 -21.39 7.52
CA THR A 523 5.19 -22.80 7.93
C THR A 523 4.72 -23.74 6.81
N ARG A 524 3.57 -23.43 6.19
CA ARG A 524 3.02 -24.21 5.08
C ARG A 524 3.93 -24.24 3.86
N MET A 525 4.57 -23.13 3.50
CA MET A 525 5.53 -23.13 2.38
C MET A 525 6.81 -23.90 2.72
N GLU A 526 7.28 -23.87 3.97
CA GLU A 526 8.41 -24.68 4.43
C GLU A 526 8.09 -26.19 4.35
N GLU A 527 6.83 -26.59 4.56
CA GLU A 527 6.37 -27.99 4.52
C GLU A 527 5.85 -28.43 3.14
N SER A 528 5.65 -27.49 2.21
CA SER A 528 5.08 -27.77 0.89
C SER A 528 5.92 -28.78 0.11
N ARG A 529 5.26 -29.80 -0.45
CA ARG A 529 5.91 -30.79 -1.33
C ARG A 529 6.48 -30.19 -2.62
N PHE A 530 6.06 -28.98 -2.98
CA PHE A 530 6.58 -28.24 -4.13
C PHE A 530 7.82 -27.41 -3.79
N LYS A 531 8.21 -27.32 -2.52
CA LYS A 531 9.42 -26.62 -2.10
C LYS A 531 10.66 -27.33 -2.64
N ARG A 532 11.43 -26.62 -3.47
CA ARG A 532 12.67 -27.13 -4.08
C ARG A 532 13.93 -26.56 -3.45
N HIS A 533 13.84 -25.35 -2.89
CA HIS A 533 14.93 -24.71 -2.17
C HIS A 533 14.39 -23.62 -1.23
N GLN A 534 15.17 -23.27 -0.22
CA GLN A 534 14.90 -22.16 0.69
C GLN A 534 16.22 -21.45 0.99
N LEU A 535 16.22 -20.13 0.78
CA LEU A 535 17.33 -19.23 1.09
C LEU A 535 16.86 -18.23 2.14
N ILE A 536 17.71 -17.93 3.13
CA ILE A 536 17.47 -16.85 4.09
C ILE A 536 18.39 -15.68 3.77
N LEU A 537 17.80 -14.51 3.53
CA LEU A 537 18.52 -13.24 3.42
C LEU A 537 18.60 -12.63 4.82
N PRO A 538 19.80 -12.48 5.41
CA PRO A 538 19.92 -12.01 6.79
C PRO A 538 19.46 -10.56 6.95
N ALA A 539 18.85 -10.26 8.09
CA ALA A 539 18.50 -8.92 8.53
C ALA A 539 19.71 -7.99 8.45
N TYR A 540 19.48 -6.75 8.03
CA TYR A 540 20.48 -5.69 7.84
C TYR A 540 21.56 -5.97 6.79
N GLN A 541 21.48 -7.10 6.06
CA GLN A 541 22.43 -7.50 5.01
C GLN A 541 21.82 -7.51 3.61
N HIS A 542 20.58 -7.07 3.47
CA HIS A 542 19.89 -6.91 2.19
C HIS A 542 18.97 -5.69 2.22
N GLU A 543 18.55 -5.24 1.04
CA GLU A 543 17.78 -4.02 0.85
C GLU A 543 16.47 -4.29 0.12
N TYR A 544 15.50 -3.41 0.35
CA TYR A 544 14.29 -3.26 -0.45
C TYR A 544 14.25 -1.84 -1.02
N ARG A 545 13.45 -1.66 -2.06
CA ARG A 545 13.02 -0.36 -2.56
C ARG A 545 11.73 0.08 -1.88
N SER A 546 11.62 1.38 -1.64
CA SER A 546 10.45 2.01 -1.04
C SER A 546 9.16 1.71 -1.80
N GLY A 547 8.09 1.35 -1.10
CA GLY A 547 6.75 1.24 -1.68
C GLY A 547 6.26 2.58 -2.27
N SER A 548 6.76 3.70 -1.76
CA SER A 548 6.48 5.06 -2.22
C SER A 548 7.48 5.55 -3.28
N GLN A 549 8.22 4.66 -3.96
CA GLN A 549 9.24 5.03 -4.95
C GLN A 549 8.78 5.94 -6.09
N HIS A 550 7.47 5.99 -6.35
CA HIS A 550 6.86 6.87 -7.34
C HIS A 550 6.83 8.35 -6.92
N VAL A 551 7.08 8.67 -5.65
CA VAL A 551 7.07 10.04 -5.09
C VAL A 551 8.24 10.35 -4.16
N CYS A 552 8.90 9.34 -3.58
CA CYS A 552 9.98 9.55 -2.63
C CYS A 552 11.23 10.13 -3.32
N LYS A 553 12.13 10.68 -2.51
CA LYS A 553 13.42 11.16 -2.99
C LYS A 553 14.37 9.99 -3.26
N ARG A 554 15.46 10.27 -3.98
CA ARG A 554 16.45 9.26 -4.37
C ARG A 554 17.17 8.63 -3.16
N ASP A 555 17.42 9.41 -2.12
CA ASP A 555 18.03 8.98 -0.86
C ASP A 555 17.11 8.14 0.02
N GLU A 556 15.79 8.20 -0.21
CA GLU A 556 14.77 7.39 0.46
C GLU A 556 14.38 6.14 -0.35
N LEU A 557 14.96 5.96 -1.54
CA LEU A 557 14.54 4.93 -2.48
C LEU A 557 14.87 3.52 -1.99
N TYR A 558 16.02 3.33 -1.35
CA TYR A 558 16.48 2.05 -0.84
C TYR A 558 16.59 2.10 0.69
N TYR A 559 16.21 1.00 1.35
CA TYR A 559 16.38 0.84 2.78
C TYR A 559 16.77 -0.60 3.11
N LYS A 560 17.53 -0.76 4.20
CA LYS A 560 17.93 -2.08 4.68
C LYS A 560 16.75 -2.76 5.36
N ALA A 561 16.50 -4.01 5.00
CA ALA A 561 15.54 -4.84 5.71
C ALA A 561 16.00 -5.04 7.16
N VAL A 562 15.10 -4.84 8.12
CA VAL A 562 15.42 -5.02 9.55
C VAL A 562 15.11 -6.43 10.06
N HIS A 563 14.44 -7.24 9.24
CA HIS A 563 14.16 -8.64 9.47
C HIS A 563 14.84 -9.51 8.42
N ASN A 564 15.00 -10.79 8.73
CA ASN A 564 15.37 -11.77 7.73
C ASN A 564 14.24 -11.89 6.69
N THR A 565 14.59 -12.16 5.44
CA THR A 565 13.63 -12.52 4.40
C THR A 565 13.87 -13.96 3.98
N ALA A 566 12.83 -14.79 4.10
CA ALA A 566 12.82 -16.14 3.55
C ALA A 566 12.45 -16.07 2.07
N VAL A 567 13.29 -16.70 1.24
CA VAL A 567 13.10 -16.86 -0.20
C VAL A 567 12.83 -18.34 -0.49
N LEU A 568 11.60 -18.68 -0.88
CA LEU A 568 11.15 -20.05 -1.08
C LEU A 568 10.88 -20.32 -2.56
N PHE A 569 11.41 -21.42 -3.08
CA PHE A 569 11.24 -21.84 -4.47
C PHE A 569 10.17 -22.94 -4.54
N LEU A 570 8.95 -22.59 -4.97
CA LEU A 570 7.84 -23.52 -5.13
C LEU A 570 7.68 -23.86 -6.61
N GLN A 571 7.99 -25.10 -7.00
CA GLN A 571 8.00 -25.52 -8.41
C GLN A 571 7.40 -26.91 -8.58
N ASN A 572 6.53 -27.07 -9.58
CA ASN A 572 6.10 -28.39 -10.03
C ASN A 572 7.27 -29.09 -10.73
N GLU A 573 7.08 -30.35 -11.12
CA GLU A 573 8.19 -31.15 -11.66
C GLU A 573 8.78 -30.54 -12.96
N ALA A 574 7.92 -30.15 -13.90
CA ALA A 574 8.36 -29.51 -15.13
C ALA A 574 9.03 -28.14 -14.88
N GLY A 575 8.55 -27.38 -13.89
CA GLY A 575 9.14 -26.11 -13.47
C GLY A 575 10.52 -26.31 -12.86
N PHE A 576 10.67 -27.32 -12.00
CA PHE A 576 11.95 -27.68 -11.38
C PHE A 576 12.98 -28.16 -12.40
N GLN A 577 12.58 -28.92 -13.41
CA GLN A 577 13.48 -29.33 -14.50
C GLN A 577 13.98 -28.14 -15.33
N LYS A 578 13.13 -27.12 -15.53
CA LYS A 578 13.48 -25.94 -16.34
C LYS A 578 14.27 -24.88 -15.58
N TRP A 579 13.86 -24.60 -14.34
CA TRP A 579 14.35 -23.49 -13.52
C TRP A 579 14.89 -23.96 -12.18
N THR A 580 15.60 -25.09 -12.19
CA THR A 580 16.21 -25.69 -10.99
C THR A 580 17.00 -24.65 -10.20
N PRO A 581 16.76 -24.51 -8.88
CA PRO A 581 17.59 -23.71 -7.96
C PRO A 581 18.90 -24.45 -7.65
N THR A 582 19.78 -24.55 -8.65
CA THR A 582 21.13 -25.11 -8.45
C THR A 582 21.95 -24.20 -7.52
N PRO A 583 22.95 -24.74 -6.81
CA PRO A 583 23.81 -23.94 -5.93
C PRO A 583 24.38 -22.69 -6.60
N GLU A 584 24.77 -22.78 -7.88
CA GLU A 584 25.35 -21.68 -8.66
C GLU A 584 24.32 -20.58 -8.90
N ARG A 585 23.09 -20.95 -9.29
CA ARG A 585 21.99 -19.98 -9.52
C ARG A 585 21.56 -19.29 -8.22
N VAL A 586 21.47 -20.04 -7.12
CA VAL A 586 21.12 -19.48 -5.80
C VAL A 586 22.22 -18.54 -5.30
N GLN A 587 23.49 -18.91 -5.47
CA GLN A 587 24.62 -18.05 -5.13
C GLN A 587 24.60 -16.76 -5.94
N GLU A 588 24.27 -16.84 -7.22
CA GLU A 588 24.15 -15.69 -8.11
C GLU A 588 23.02 -14.74 -7.69
N LEU A 589 21.84 -15.27 -7.32
CA LEU A 589 20.76 -14.47 -6.72
C LEU A 589 21.21 -13.77 -5.44
N SER A 590 21.90 -14.50 -4.56
CA SER A 590 22.43 -13.96 -3.30
C SER A 590 23.48 -12.87 -3.54
N ALA A 591 24.31 -13.01 -4.58
CA ALA A 591 25.30 -12.01 -4.98
C ALA A 591 24.64 -10.73 -5.52
N ALA A 592 23.46 -10.80 -6.12
CA ALA A 592 22.75 -9.62 -6.63
C ALA A 592 22.41 -8.61 -5.50
N TYR A 593 22.14 -9.09 -4.29
CA TYR A 593 21.91 -8.23 -3.12
C TYR A 593 23.18 -7.49 -2.65
N LYS A 594 24.37 -8.07 -2.85
CA LYS A 594 25.65 -7.44 -2.45
C LYS A 594 26.05 -6.26 -3.35
N HIS A 595 25.58 -6.24 -4.59
CA HIS A 595 25.92 -5.20 -5.58
C HIS A 595 25.02 -3.96 -5.49
N SER A 596 23.96 -3.98 -4.68
CA SER A 596 23.06 -2.83 -4.46
C SER A 596 23.79 -1.62 -3.85
N GLY A 597 24.82 -1.85 -3.03
CA GLY A 597 25.53 -0.82 -2.25
C GLY A 597 26.52 0.09 -3.00
N ARG A 598 26.51 0.16 -4.34
CA ARG A 598 27.52 0.94 -5.11
C ARG A 598 27.02 2.11 -5.96
N PHE A 599 25.74 2.47 -5.91
CA PHE A 599 25.25 3.68 -6.61
C PHE A 599 25.39 5.00 -5.82
N SER A 600 26.15 5.01 -4.72
CA SER A 600 26.62 6.26 -4.10
C SER A 600 27.98 6.67 -4.67
N ASN A 601 27.99 7.72 -5.48
CA ASN A 601 29.14 8.51 -5.93
C ASN A 601 30.22 7.81 -6.75
N SER A 602 30.02 7.74 -8.06
CA SER A 602 31.16 7.88 -8.99
C SER A 602 30.74 8.57 -10.29
N SER A 603 30.76 9.90 -10.28
CA SER A 603 31.03 10.68 -11.49
C SER A 603 31.69 12.03 -11.14
N SER A 604 32.85 12.24 -11.78
CA SER A 604 33.66 13.46 -11.90
C SER A 604 34.36 14.05 -10.67
N SER A 605 35.66 13.76 -10.52
CA SER A 605 36.68 14.76 -10.87
C SER A 605 38.01 14.09 -11.25
N SER A 606 38.45 14.41 -12.46
CA SER A 606 39.75 14.08 -13.03
C SER A 606 40.82 15.06 -12.55
N GLY A 607 42.00 14.54 -12.21
CA GLY A 607 43.28 15.22 -12.42
C GLY A 607 43.77 16.15 -11.31
N GLY A 608 44.73 15.66 -10.53
CA GLY A 608 45.56 16.47 -9.63
C GLY A 608 46.67 15.61 -9.05
N SER A 609 47.81 15.57 -9.73
CA SER A 609 49.04 14.91 -9.31
C SER A 609 49.58 15.52 -8.02
N GLU A 610 49.92 14.71 -7.00
CA GLU A 610 51.04 15.03 -6.11
C GLU A 610 51.57 13.81 -5.32
N LYS A 611 52.85 13.55 -5.61
CA LYS A 611 53.92 12.74 -5.01
C LYS A 611 53.68 11.95 -3.70
N GLU A 612 54.06 10.67 -3.74
CA GLU A 612 54.48 9.86 -2.58
C GLU A 612 55.65 10.50 -1.82
N PRO A 613 55.76 10.19 -0.52
CA PRO A 613 57.07 9.80 -0.01
C PRO A 613 57.05 8.44 0.70
N THR A 614 58.22 7.84 0.60
CA THR A 614 58.67 6.51 0.97
C THR A 614 58.71 6.21 2.47
N ARG A 615 58.57 4.91 2.76
CA ARG A 615 58.96 4.16 3.96
C ARG A 615 60.28 4.62 4.60
N GLU A 616 60.33 4.59 5.93
CA GLU A 616 61.51 4.12 6.67
C GLU A 616 61.12 3.54 8.05
N GLU A 617 61.61 2.33 8.33
CA GLU A 617 61.65 1.69 9.64
C GLU A 617 62.83 2.23 10.45
N GLY A 618 62.72 2.33 11.78
CA GLY A 618 63.83 2.68 12.63
C GLY A 618 63.55 2.52 14.12
N THR A 619 64.12 1.47 14.70
CA THR A 619 64.08 1.05 16.11
C THR A 619 64.93 1.91 17.06
N SER A 620 64.52 1.89 18.35
CA SER A 620 65.34 1.72 19.57
C SER A 620 65.61 2.92 20.52
N LYS A 621 65.07 2.73 21.74
CA LYS A 621 65.71 2.82 23.07
C LYS A 621 66.10 4.15 23.75
N ASP A 622 65.63 4.19 25.01
CA ASP A 622 66.24 4.66 26.27
C ASP A 622 66.59 6.15 26.42
N SER A 623 65.96 6.81 27.40
CA SER A 623 66.59 7.21 28.67
C SER A 623 65.75 8.22 29.46
N VAL A 624 65.79 8.02 30.78
CA VAL A 624 65.17 8.75 31.89
C VAL A 624 65.75 10.16 32.08
N ASN A 625 64.95 11.16 32.47
CA ASN A 625 65.21 12.04 33.63
C ASN A 625 64.15 13.14 33.86
N ASN A 626 63.86 13.30 35.16
CA ASN A 626 63.02 14.26 35.91
C ASN A 626 61.50 14.09 35.89
#